data_AF-R2R4K3-F1
#
_entry.id   AF-R2R4K3-F1
#
_cell.length_a   1.000
_cell.length_b   1.000
_cell.length_c   1.000
_cell.angle_alpha   90.00
_cell.angle_beta   90.00
_cell.angle_gamma   90.00
#
_symmetry.space_group_name_H-M   'P 1'
#
loop_
_entity.id
_entity.type
_entity.pdbx_description
1 polymer ?
#
loop_
_entity_poly.entity_id
_entity_poly.type
_entity_poly.pdbx_seq_one_letter_code
_entity_poly.pdbx_strand_id
1 'polypeptide(L)'
;MKARSLCASTLVAILGVTVLGAATPAFAAPTELTSEGTVKVTEGTAGGGGTETVDPENPGEVLPTPDPESPDENTNTEQGSLVVEKTTDLDFGSIETSANAVTSFAKPMTFNGGTTKRGAYVQWADVRAGGVFGYTITAQLTKQFTSGANVLSGSTIDFSNGLAAAQGDNTNAVPSNVQTGFQLTEAANDAKTVVVADKDKKEGKGRHVIEFGQSSTSQNGTPGTDAESVKLTIPAATASNMAVADYTATVTWKITAAE
;
A
#
# COMPACT_ATOMS: atom_id res chain seq x y z
N MET A 1 63.51 -110.45 -0.32
CA MET A 1 62.37 -111.35 -0.05
C MET A 1 61.54 -110.73 1.07
N LYS A 2 60.35 -110.23 0.72
CA LYS A 2 59.02 -110.78 1.12
C LYS A 2 58.71 -110.52 2.60
N ALA A 3 58.08 -109.39 2.92
CA ALA A 3 56.62 -109.14 2.90
C ALA A 3 55.95 -109.52 4.22
N ARG A 4 55.37 -108.51 4.91
CA ARG A 4 54.14 -108.67 5.70
C ARG A 4 53.25 -107.43 5.51
N SER A 5 51.97 -107.73 5.41
CA SER A 5 50.89 -106.96 4.79
C SER A 5 49.93 -106.40 5.84
N LEU A 6 49.38 -105.23 5.50
CA LEU A 6 48.14 -104.53 5.88
C LEU A 6 47.30 -104.98 7.09
N CYS A 7 46.85 -103.97 7.84
CA CYS A 7 45.42 -103.79 8.14
C CYS A 7 45.04 -102.32 7.92
N ALA A 8 44.02 -102.12 7.09
CA ALA A 8 43.41 -100.85 6.71
C ALA A 8 42.23 -100.53 7.62
N SER A 9 41.89 -99.26 7.80
CA SER A 9 40.55 -98.81 8.20
C SER A 9 40.26 -97.39 7.69
N THR A 10 39.58 -97.37 6.54
CA THR A 10 38.49 -96.46 6.13
C THR A 10 38.69 -94.95 6.04
N LEU A 11 38.77 -94.53 4.78
CA LEU A 11 38.42 -93.26 4.16
C LEU A 11 36.88 -93.07 4.12
N VAL A 12 36.36 -91.88 4.49
CA VAL A 12 35.21 -91.26 3.82
C VAL A 12 35.43 -89.75 3.78
N ALA A 13 35.42 -89.22 2.55
CA ALA A 13 35.52 -87.81 2.20
C ALA A 13 34.14 -87.14 2.16
N ILE A 14 34.07 -85.87 2.56
CA ILE A 14 33.21 -84.89 1.87
C ILE A 14 34.05 -83.64 1.65
N LEU A 15 34.56 -83.49 0.42
CA LEU A 15 34.95 -82.21 -0.15
C LEU A 15 33.66 -81.38 -0.30
N GLY A 16 33.42 -80.46 0.64
CA GLY A 16 32.44 -79.40 0.46
C GLY A 16 33.04 -78.32 -0.43
N VAL A 17 32.56 -78.25 -1.67
CA VAL A 17 32.85 -77.20 -2.64
C VAL A 17 32.76 -75.82 -1.99
N THR A 18 33.83 -75.05 -2.14
CA THR A 18 33.85 -73.60 -1.94
C THR A 18 32.85 -72.95 -2.89
N VAL A 19 31.65 -72.64 -2.40
CA VAL A 19 30.95 -71.45 -2.90
C VAL A 19 31.52 -70.31 -2.08
N LEU A 20 32.51 -69.62 -2.65
CA LEU A 20 32.80 -68.23 -2.30
C LEU A 20 31.47 -67.50 -2.38
N GLY A 21 30.82 -67.31 -1.24
CA GLY A 21 29.78 -66.31 -1.12
C GLY A 21 30.46 -65.00 -1.48
N ALA A 22 30.22 -64.51 -2.69
CA ALA A 22 30.55 -63.14 -3.04
C ALA A 22 29.88 -62.29 -1.95
N ALA A 23 30.67 -61.72 -1.04
CA ALA A 23 30.20 -60.66 -0.20
C ALA A 23 29.84 -59.53 -1.16
N THR A 24 28.57 -59.48 -1.57
CA THR A 24 28.03 -58.28 -2.19
C THR A 24 28.25 -57.19 -1.15
N PRO A 25 28.96 -56.10 -1.46
CA PRO A 25 28.97 -54.97 -0.55
C PRO A 25 27.51 -54.60 -0.36
N ALA A 26 27.02 -54.76 0.87
CA ALA A 26 25.72 -54.24 1.27
C ALA A 26 25.88 -52.72 1.24
N PHE A 27 25.61 -52.12 0.08
CA PHE A 27 25.43 -50.68 0.00
C PHE A 27 24.29 -50.36 0.96
N ALA A 28 24.57 -49.56 1.98
CA ALA A 28 23.54 -49.03 2.86
C ALA A 28 22.46 -48.40 1.95
N ALA A 29 21.20 -48.82 2.11
CA ALA A 29 20.10 -48.21 1.39
C ALA A 29 20.12 -46.69 1.65
N PRO A 30 19.78 -45.84 0.66
CA PRO A 30 19.75 -44.39 0.88
C PRO A 30 18.90 -44.08 2.11
N THR A 31 19.51 -43.51 3.15
CA THR A 31 18.82 -43.14 4.40
C THR A 31 18.06 -41.84 4.27
N GLU A 32 18.27 -41.12 3.16
CA GLU A 32 17.69 -39.83 2.85
C GLU A 32 17.28 -39.81 1.38
N LEU A 33 16.06 -39.31 1.13
CA LEU A 33 15.56 -38.93 -0.19
C LEU A 33 15.14 -37.47 -0.12
N THR A 34 15.48 -36.72 -1.16
CA THR A 34 15.00 -35.34 -1.33
C THR A 34 13.70 -35.33 -2.12
N SER A 35 12.76 -34.49 -1.72
CA SER A 35 11.58 -34.14 -2.51
C SER A 35 11.74 -32.71 -3.02
N GLU A 36 11.28 -32.42 -4.23
CA GLU A 36 11.32 -31.08 -4.82
C GLU A 36 9.92 -30.43 -4.71
N GLY A 37 9.89 -29.17 -4.28
CA GLY A 37 8.71 -28.31 -4.36
C GLY A 37 8.93 -27.24 -5.43
N THR A 38 7.95 -27.02 -6.31
CA THR A 38 8.01 -26.01 -7.37
C THR A 38 6.90 -24.99 -7.24
N VAL A 39 7.22 -23.72 -7.47
CA VAL A 39 6.24 -22.62 -7.55
C VAL A 39 6.57 -21.72 -8.75
N LYS A 40 5.53 -21.19 -9.41
CA LYS A 40 5.68 -20.18 -10.45
C LYS A 40 5.17 -18.85 -9.93
N VAL A 41 6.01 -17.81 -10.01
CA VAL A 41 5.64 -16.44 -9.66
C VAL A 41 5.23 -15.69 -10.93
N THR A 42 4.12 -14.97 -10.86
CA THR A 42 3.65 -14.04 -11.89
C THR A 42 3.49 -12.65 -11.26
N GLU A 43 3.59 -11.58 -12.05
CA GLU A 43 3.34 -10.23 -11.54
C GLU A 43 1.88 -10.12 -11.07
N GLY A 44 1.71 -9.54 -9.88
CA GLY A 44 0.39 -9.29 -9.30
C GLY A 44 -0.19 -7.95 -9.73
N THR A 45 -1.46 -7.75 -9.41
CA THR A 45 -2.17 -6.48 -9.58
C THR A 45 -2.77 -6.05 -8.25
N ALA A 46 -2.82 -4.74 -8.03
CA ALA A 46 -3.50 -4.10 -6.91
C ALA A 46 -4.62 -3.18 -7.44
N GLY A 47 -5.40 -2.59 -6.55
CA GLY A 47 -6.56 -1.77 -6.89
C GLY A 47 -7.81 -2.55 -7.34
N GLY A 48 -8.75 -1.82 -7.94
CA GLY A 48 -10.08 -2.31 -8.28
C GLY A 48 -11.11 -2.15 -7.15
N GLY A 49 -12.39 -2.29 -7.51
CA GLY A 49 -13.54 -1.95 -6.63
C GLY A 49 -13.65 -2.73 -5.31
N GLY A 50 -12.95 -3.86 -5.17
CA GLY A 50 -12.94 -4.68 -3.94
C GLY A 50 -11.78 -4.38 -2.99
N THR A 51 -11.01 -3.33 -3.24
CA THR A 51 -9.88 -2.97 -2.38
C THR A 51 -10.38 -2.46 -1.03
N GLU A 52 -9.90 -3.05 0.06
CA GLU A 52 -10.12 -2.55 1.42
C GLU A 52 -9.23 -1.34 1.72
N THR A 53 -9.72 -0.45 2.58
CA THR A 53 -9.00 0.73 3.02
C THR A 53 -8.26 0.42 4.32
N VAL A 54 -6.93 0.56 4.31
CA VAL A 54 -6.09 0.41 5.51
C VAL A 54 -6.38 1.57 6.46
N ASP A 55 -6.56 1.30 7.75
CA ASP A 55 -6.64 2.35 8.76
C ASP A 55 -5.24 2.97 9.00
N PRO A 56 -4.99 4.24 8.64
CA PRO A 56 -3.67 4.86 8.81
C PRO A 56 -3.23 4.97 10.28
N GLU A 57 -4.19 5.07 11.21
CA GLU A 57 -3.90 5.15 12.64
C GLU A 57 -3.72 3.76 13.27
N ASN A 58 -4.31 2.72 12.66
CA ASN A 58 -4.22 1.32 13.09
C ASN A 58 -3.93 0.40 11.88
N PRO A 59 -2.70 0.35 11.34
CA PRO A 59 -2.45 -0.22 10.02
C PRO A 59 -2.68 -1.74 9.88
N GLY A 60 -2.86 -2.45 11.00
CA GLY A 60 -3.27 -3.86 11.01
C GLY A 60 -4.78 -4.08 10.80
N GLU A 61 -5.56 -3.01 10.79
CA GLU A 61 -7.02 -3.03 10.65
C GLU A 61 -7.43 -2.36 9.33
N VAL A 62 -8.66 -2.65 8.91
CA VAL A 62 -9.30 -2.01 7.75
C VAL A 62 -10.41 -1.07 8.23
N LEU A 63 -10.52 0.09 7.59
CA LEU A 63 -11.65 0.99 7.82
C LEU A 63 -12.93 0.36 7.27
N PRO A 64 -14.06 0.47 7.99
CA PRO A 64 -15.35 0.05 7.47
C PRO A 64 -15.81 1.01 6.36
N THR A 65 -16.96 0.72 5.75
CA THR A 65 -17.58 1.66 4.81
C THR A 65 -17.85 3.01 5.49
N PRO A 66 -17.53 4.15 4.83
CA PRO A 66 -17.90 5.47 5.33
C PRO A 66 -19.40 5.58 5.65
N ASP A 67 -19.73 6.38 6.66
CA ASP A 67 -21.13 6.68 6.98
C ASP A 67 -21.79 7.46 5.83
N PRO A 68 -23.13 7.38 5.63
CA PRO A 68 -23.80 8.03 4.50
C PRO A 68 -23.65 9.55 4.38
N GLU A 69 -23.37 10.24 5.49
CA GLU A 69 -23.16 11.70 5.55
C GLU A 69 -21.67 12.09 5.56
N SER A 70 -20.77 11.10 5.51
CA SER A 70 -19.34 11.29 5.35
C SER A 70 -19.05 11.84 3.94
N PRO A 71 -17.93 12.56 3.73
CA PRO A 71 -17.39 12.69 2.38
C PRO A 71 -17.22 11.31 1.73
N ASP A 72 -17.34 11.26 0.40
CA ASP A 72 -17.25 10.03 -0.36
C ASP A 72 -15.81 9.50 -0.42
N GLU A 73 -15.69 8.16 -0.41
CA GLU A 73 -14.44 7.48 -0.75
C GLU A 73 -14.47 7.05 -2.22
N ASN A 74 -13.58 7.62 -3.01
CA ASN A 74 -13.38 7.23 -4.40
C ASN A 74 -12.50 5.99 -4.48
N THR A 75 -12.96 4.97 -5.20
CA THR A 75 -12.16 3.77 -5.50
C THR A 75 -11.78 3.75 -6.98
N ASN A 76 -10.50 3.56 -7.26
CA ASN A 76 -10.03 3.36 -8.61
C ASN A 76 -10.50 2.00 -9.15
N THR A 77 -11.26 2.03 -10.24
CA THR A 77 -11.78 0.81 -10.90
C THR A 77 -10.69 0.05 -11.65
N GLU A 78 -9.61 0.74 -12.02
CA GLU A 78 -8.49 0.15 -12.74
C GLU A 78 -7.59 -0.65 -11.80
N GLN A 79 -6.97 -1.68 -12.35
CA GLN A 79 -5.99 -2.51 -11.67
C GLN A 79 -4.61 -2.31 -12.30
N GLY A 80 -3.56 -2.44 -11.48
CA GLY A 80 -2.19 -2.33 -11.95
C GLY A 80 -1.18 -2.76 -10.90
N SER A 81 0.06 -3.02 -11.33
CA SER A 81 1.14 -3.36 -10.41
C SER A 81 1.72 -2.16 -9.66
N LEU A 82 1.40 -0.93 -10.11
CA LEU A 82 1.65 0.33 -9.40
C LEU A 82 0.44 1.26 -9.61
N VAL A 83 -0.31 1.56 -8.55
CA VAL A 83 -1.64 2.19 -8.68
C VAL A 83 -2.02 3.00 -7.45
N VAL A 84 -2.68 4.16 -7.65
CA VAL A 84 -3.46 4.83 -6.60
C VAL A 84 -4.79 4.11 -6.52
N GLU A 85 -5.08 3.52 -5.36
CA GLU A 85 -6.24 2.67 -5.15
C GLU A 85 -7.47 3.48 -4.72
N LYS A 86 -7.27 4.45 -3.81
CA LYS A 86 -8.37 5.22 -3.22
C LYS A 86 -7.98 6.65 -2.89
N THR A 87 -8.97 7.54 -2.91
CA THR A 87 -8.87 8.93 -2.45
C THR A 87 -10.19 9.34 -1.81
N THR A 88 -10.18 10.28 -0.87
CA THR A 88 -11.42 10.86 -0.32
C THR A 88 -11.80 12.16 -1.01
N ASP A 89 -13.10 12.41 -1.15
CA ASP A 89 -13.61 13.72 -1.52
C ASP A 89 -13.34 14.76 -0.43
N LEU A 90 -13.30 16.03 -0.82
CA LEU A 90 -13.09 17.15 0.09
C LEU A 90 -14.37 17.98 0.19
N ASP A 91 -15.13 17.77 1.26
CA ASP A 91 -16.35 18.52 1.54
C ASP A 91 -16.06 19.71 2.48
N PHE A 92 -16.02 20.92 1.93
CA PHE A 92 -15.78 22.16 2.68
C PHE A 92 -17.05 22.78 3.28
N GLY A 93 -18.20 22.10 3.17
CA GLY A 93 -19.49 22.58 3.65
C GLY A 93 -19.99 23.83 2.93
N SER A 94 -20.84 24.59 3.62
CA SER A 94 -21.40 25.85 3.10
C SER A 94 -20.57 27.05 3.55
N ILE A 95 -20.39 27.99 2.64
CA ILE A 95 -19.68 29.25 2.87
C ILE A 95 -20.55 30.43 2.42
N GLU A 96 -20.29 31.61 2.99
CA GLU A 96 -21.01 32.84 2.65
C GLU A 96 -20.10 33.81 1.88
N THR A 97 -20.73 34.71 1.11
CA THR A 97 -20.00 35.85 0.54
C THR A 97 -19.45 36.75 1.64
N SER A 98 -18.30 37.38 1.40
CA SER A 98 -17.62 38.18 2.41
C SER A 98 -16.82 39.32 1.79
N ALA A 99 -16.70 40.43 2.51
CA ALA A 99 -15.76 41.50 2.18
C ALA A 99 -14.30 41.13 2.50
N ASN A 100 -14.09 40.03 3.24
CA ASN A 100 -12.78 39.49 3.60
C ASN A 100 -12.55 38.14 2.91
N ALA A 101 -11.34 37.58 3.05
CA ALA A 101 -11.09 36.21 2.65
C ALA A 101 -11.99 35.25 3.43
N VAL A 102 -12.45 34.19 2.76
CA VAL A 102 -13.26 33.12 3.35
C VAL A 102 -12.39 31.88 3.50
N THR A 103 -12.46 31.25 4.67
CA THR A 103 -11.77 29.99 4.93
C THR A 103 -12.75 28.96 5.44
N SER A 104 -12.60 27.71 5.00
CA SER A 104 -13.36 26.58 5.53
C SER A 104 -12.46 25.34 5.58
N PHE A 105 -12.69 24.46 6.55
CA PHE A 105 -12.02 23.17 6.61
C PHE A 105 -12.87 22.09 5.97
N ALA A 106 -12.22 21.11 5.34
CA ALA A 106 -12.91 19.93 4.87
C ALA A 106 -13.41 19.12 6.07
N LYS A 107 -14.62 18.56 5.96
CA LYS A 107 -15.15 17.62 6.94
C LYS A 107 -14.24 16.37 7.00
N PRO A 108 -14.08 15.77 8.18
CA PRO A 108 -13.42 14.48 8.31
C PRO A 108 -14.27 13.39 7.65
N MET A 109 -13.62 12.30 7.26
CA MET A 109 -14.29 11.03 7.00
C MET A 109 -14.87 10.50 8.31
N THR A 110 -16.11 10.03 8.27
CA THR A 110 -16.80 9.48 9.45
C THR A 110 -17.20 8.03 9.23
N PHE A 111 -17.03 7.23 10.28
CA PHE A 111 -17.34 5.81 10.28
C PHE A 111 -18.05 5.40 11.57
N ASN A 112 -18.78 4.29 11.51
CA ASN A 112 -19.46 3.69 12.65
C ASN A 112 -20.41 4.69 13.35
N GLY A 113 -21.22 5.40 12.56
CA GLY A 113 -22.15 6.42 13.07
C GLY A 113 -21.44 7.64 13.67
N GLY A 114 -20.31 8.05 13.10
CA GLY A 114 -19.52 9.21 13.51
C GLY A 114 -18.62 9.00 14.73
N THR A 115 -18.53 7.78 15.24
CA THR A 115 -17.69 7.46 16.42
C THR A 115 -16.21 7.35 16.06
N THR A 116 -15.90 6.96 14.83
CA THR A 116 -14.54 6.91 14.28
C THR A 116 -14.41 7.97 13.21
N LYS A 117 -13.30 8.71 13.23
CA LYS A 117 -13.03 9.80 12.28
C LYS A 117 -11.62 9.71 11.73
N ARG A 118 -11.46 10.04 10.45
CA ARG A 118 -10.15 10.17 9.80
C ARG A 118 -10.13 11.46 9.00
N GLY A 119 -8.95 12.07 8.88
CA GLY A 119 -8.74 13.13 7.91
C GLY A 119 -8.88 12.60 6.47
N ALA A 120 -8.75 13.51 5.50
CA ALA A 120 -8.71 13.11 4.09
C ALA A 120 -7.53 12.16 3.84
N TYR A 121 -7.71 11.11 3.04
CA TYR A 121 -6.66 10.13 2.79
C TYR A 121 -6.52 9.69 1.34
N VAL A 122 -5.35 9.12 1.05
CA VAL A 122 -4.99 8.53 -0.23
C VAL A 122 -4.31 7.19 0.02
N GLN A 123 -4.78 6.13 -0.63
CA GLN A 123 -4.18 4.80 -0.58
C GLN A 123 -3.60 4.42 -1.93
N TRP A 124 -2.46 3.74 -1.92
CA TRP A 124 -1.80 3.24 -3.12
C TRP A 124 -1.04 1.94 -2.85
N ALA A 125 -0.65 1.26 -3.91
CA ALA A 125 0.11 0.02 -3.83
C ALA A 125 1.18 -0.10 -4.93
N ASP A 126 2.30 -0.74 -4.57
CA ASP A 126 3.33 -1.21 -5.50
C ASP A 126 3.61 -2.70 -5.30
N VAL A 127 3.15 -3.50 -6.26
CA VAL A 127 3.31 -4.95 -6.33
C VAL A 127 4.10 -5.40 -7.56
N ARG A 128 4.82 -4.48 -8.22
CA ARG A 128 5.66 -4.80 -9.39
C ARG A 128 6.67 -5.91 -9.07
N ALA A 129 6.83 -6.86 -9.96
CA ALA A 129 7.74 -7.98 -9.79
C ALA A 129 9.20 -7.59 -10.04
N GLY A 130 10.12 -8.55 -9.89
CA GLY A 130 11.51 -8.40 -10.34
C GLY A 130 12.38 -7.42 -9.56
N GLY A 131 11.95 -6.99 -8.36
CA GLY A 131 12.72 -6.04 -7.57
C GLY A 131 12.76 -4.63 -8.16
N VAL A 132 11.70 -4.22 -8.86
CA VAL A 132 11.52 -2.84 -9.33
C VAL A 132 10.99 -2.00 -8.18
N PHE A 133 11.74 -1.00 -7.69
CA PHE A 133 11.34 -0.17 -6.55
C PHE A 133 11.14 1.29 -6.94
N GLY A 134 10.55 2.06 -6.03
CA GLY A 134 10.47 3.51 -6.13
C GLY A 134 9.37 4.04 -7.05
N TYR A 135 8.78 5.15 -6.61
CA TYR A 135 7.73 5.89 -7.29
C TYR A 135 7.63 7.30 -6.72
N THR A 136 6.93 8.17 -7.44
CA THR A 136 6.52 9.49 -6.97
C THR A 136 4.99 9.59 -7.02
N ILE A 137 4.40 10.09 -5.94
CA ILE A 137 2.99 10.48 -5.88
C ILE A 137 2.90 12.00 -5.86
N THR A 138 2.05 12.54 -6.72
CA THR A 138 1.77 13.98 -6.80
C THR A 138 0.29 14.28 -6.63
N ALA A 139 -0.01 15.44 -6.03
CA ALA A 139 -1.35 16.02 -5.98
C ALA A 139 -1.39 17.34 -6.76
N GLN A 140 -2.47 17.60 -7.48
CA GLN A 140 -2.65 18.84 -8.22
C GLN A 140 -4.13 19.26 -8.24
N LEU A 141 -4.41 20.55 -8.02
CA LEU A 141 -5.73 21.13 -8.33
C LEU A 141 -5.83 21.29 -9.85
N THR A 142 -6.34 20.27 -10.54
CA THR A 142 -6.43 20.24 -12.01
C THR A 142 -7.64 21.00 -12.54
N LYS A 143 -8.64 21.21 -11.69
CA LYS A 143 -9.78 22.08 -11.98
C LYS A 143 -10.12 22.91 -10.74
N GLN A 144 -10.14 24.23 -10.91
CA GLN A 144 -10.59 25.16 -9.86
C GLN A 144 -12.07 24.94 -9.51
N PHE A 145 -12.50 25.39 -8.34
CA PHE A 145 -13.91 25.42 -7.93
C PHE A 145 -14.75 26.18 -8.96
N THR A 146 -15.65 25.46 -9.64
CA THR A 146 -16.49 26.01 -10.71
C THR A 146 -17.96 25.66 -10.53
N SER A 147 -18.84 26.60 -10.91
CA SER A 147 -20.29 26.41 -11.01
C SER A 147 -20.79 27.05 -12.30
N GLY A 148 -20.97 26.25 -13.35
CA GLY A 148 -21.23 26.76 -14.70
C GLY A 148 -20.08 27.67 -15.17
N ALA A 149 -20.37 28.95 -15.40
CA ALA A 149 -19.38 29.97 -15.78
C ALA A 149 -18.71 30.66 -14.57
N ASN A 150 -19.20 30.44 -13.36
CA ASN A 150 -18.63 31.04 -12.14
C ASN A 150 -17.42 30.23 -11.69
N VAL A 151 -16.35 30.92 -11.27
CA VAL A 151 -15.10 30.31 -10.83
C VAL A 151 -14.63 31.00 -9.56
N LEU A 152 -14.29 30.23 -8.51
CA LEU A 152 -13.65 30.78 -7.31
C LEU A 152 -12.15 30.99 -7.56
N SER A 153 -11.83 31.94 -8.43
CA SER A 153 -10.45 32.19 -8.89
C SER A 153 -9.54 32.55 -7.72
N GLY A 154 -8.28 32.11 -7.79
CA GLY A 154 -7.27 32.32 -6.76
C GLY A 154 -7.48 31.51 -5.48
N SER A 155 -8.48 30.63 -5.42
CA SER A 155 -8.69 29.78 -4.24
C SER A 155 -7.61 28.72 -4.13
N THR A 156 -7.20 28.42 -2.89
CA THR A 156 -6.18 27.43 -2.56
C THR A 156 -6.72 26.35 -1.63
N ILE A 157 -6.11 25.17 -1.69
CA ILE A 157 -6.37 24.08 -0.74
C ILE A 157 -5.06 23.75 -0.02
N ASP A 158 -5.00 23.98 1.28
CA ASP A 158 -3.85 23.70 2.13
C ASP A 158 -4.05 22.37 2.85
N PHE A 159 -3.16 21.41 2.62
CA PHE A 159 -3.05 20.16 3.37
C PHE A 159 -2.00 20.29 4.46
N SER A 160 -2.24 19.66 5.61
CA SER A 160 -1.35 19.64 6.76
C SER A 160 -1.55 18.36 7.59
N ASN A 161 -0.71 18.14 8.60
CA ASN A 161 -0.78 16.97 9.50
C ASN A 161 -0.79 15.62 8.77
N GLY A 162 0.02 15.51 7.71
CA GLY A 162 0.18 14.26 6.97
C GLY A 162 0.79 13.16 7.83
N LEU A 163 0.13 12.01 7.89
CA LEU A 163 0.64 10.76 8.50
C LEU A 163 0.56 9.65 7.46
N ALA A 164 1.72 9.09 7.10
CA ALA A 164 1.80 7.92 6.23
C ALA A 164 1.98 6.65 7.04
N ALA A 165 1.32 5.58 6.61
CA ALA A 165 1.42 4.24 7.17
C ALA A 165 1.47 3.18 6.07
N ALA A 166 2.19 2.11 6.33
CA ALA A 166 2.13 0.89 5.51
C ALA A 166 1.11 -0.07 6.13
N GLN A 167 0.45 -0.89 5.31
CA GLN A 167 -0.39 -1.99 5.79
C GLN A 167 0.37 -2.84 6.84
N GLY A 168 -0.31 -3.31 7.89
CA GLY A 168 0.36 -3.79 9.11
C GLY A 168 1.27 -5.01 8.94
N ASP A 169 1.03 -5.86 7.94
CA ASP A 169 1.89 -7.00 7.59
C ASP A 169 2.98 -6.65 6.55
N ASN A 170 2.98 -5.41 6.04
CA ASN A 170 3.98 -4.92 5.12
C ASN A 170 5.28 -4.57 5.86
N THR A 171 6.28 -5.44 5.72
CA THR A 171 7.61 -5.28 6.33
C THR A 171 8.65 -4.68 5.38
N ASN A 172 8.22 -4.20 4.20
CA ASN A 172 9.13 -3.55 3.25
C ASN A 172 9.57 -2.17 3.75
N ALA A 173 10.67 -1.66 3.19
CA ALA A 173 11.10 -0.29 3.45
C ALA A 173 10.01 0.70 3.00
N VAL A 174 9.58 1.57 3.91
CA VAL A 174 8.57 2.60 3.65
C VAL A 174 9.18 3.82 2.94
N PRO A 175 8.39 4.61 2.19
CA PRO A 175 8.89 5.84 1.57
C PRO A 175 9.50 6.79 2.61
N SER A 176 10.75 7.22 2.39
CA SER A 176 11.45 8.10 3.35
C SER A 176 11.16 9.58 3.15
N ASN A 177 10.56 9.97 2.02
CA ASN A 177 10.19 11.36 1.74
C ASN A 177 8.68 11.46 1.58
N VAL A 178 8.03 11.88 2.67
CA VAL A 178 6.59 12.11 2.76
C VAL A 178 6.38 13.56 3.18
N GLN A 179 5.66 14.32 2.37
CA GLN A 179 5.26 15.68 2.72
C GLN A 179 4.09 15.63 3.69
N THR A 180 4.26 16.26 4.85
CA THR A 180 3.23 16.37 5.88
C THR A 180 2.33 17.59 5.69
N GLY A 181 2.62 18.45 4.71
CA GLY A 181 1.78 19.55 4.30
C GLY A 181 2.21 20.17 2.98
N PHE A 182 1.25 20.70 2.23
CA PHE A 182 1.45 21.35 0.93
C PHE A 182 0.22 22.18 0.57
N GLN A 183 0.38 23.13 -0.35
CA GLN A 183 -0.72 23.94 -0.87
C GLN A 183 -0.97 23.62 -2.34
N LEU A 184 -2.22 23.42 -2.72
CA LEU A 184 -2.65 23.34 -4.11
C LEU A 184 -3.17 24.70 -4.57
N THR A 185 -2.77 25.10 -5.77
CA THR A 185 -3.17 26.36 -6.42
C THR A 185 -3.71 26.08 -7.82
N GLU A 186 -4.38 27.07 -8.43
CA GLU A 186 -4.87 26.97 -9.81
C GLU A 186 -3.79 27.12 -10.88
N ALA A 187 -2.52 27.26 -10.49
CA ALA A 187 -1.43 27.41 -11.44
C ALA A 187 -1.29 26.17 -12.32
N ALA A 188 -1.20 26.40 -13.63
CA ALA A 188 -1.02 25.32 -14.59
C ALA A 188 0.27 24.56 -14.32
N ASN A 189 0.19 23.23 -14.35
CA ASN A 189 1.31 22.31 -14.10
C ASN A 189 1.96 22.44 -12.71
N ASP A 190 1.22 22.91 -11.70
CA ASP A 190 1.70 23.06 -10.32
C ASP A 190 1.47 21.81 -9.46
N ALA A 191 1.82 20.63 -9.98
CA ALA A 191 1.71 19.38 -9.24
C ALA A 191 2.69 19.36 -8.06
N LYS A 192 2.17 19.10 -6.85
CA LYS A 192 2.97 18.98 -5.63
C LYS A 192 3.41 17.54 -5.45
N THR A 193 4.71 17.33 -5.28
CA THR A 193 5.24 16.01 -4.87
C THR A 193 4.85 15.76 -3.43
N VAL A 194 4.16 14.66 -3.15
CA VAL A 194 3.63 14.33 -1.82
C VAL A 194 4.39 13.16 -1.21
N VAL A 195 4.63 12.10 -1.99
CA VAL A 195 5.39 10.92 -1.55
C VAL A 195 6.44 10.58 -2.59
N VAL A 196 7.66 10.32 -2.14
CA VAL A 196 8.73 9.73 -2.95
C VAL A 196 9.26 8.49 -2.25
N ALA A 197 9.10 7.35 -2.91
CA ALA A 197 9.78 6.12 -2.56
C ALA A 197 11.10 6.05 -3.33
N ASP A 198 12.21 5.96 -2.61
CA ASP A 198 13.55 5.90 -3.19
C ASP A 198 13.85 4.48 -3.73
N LYS A 199 14.16 4.40 -5.04
CA LYS A 199 14.46 3.13 -5.71
C LYS A 199 15.77 2.49 -5.23
N ASP A 200 16.78 3.30 -4.88
CA ASP A 200 18.10 2.83 -4.49
C ASP A 200 18.09 2.32 -3.04
N LYS A 201 17.20 2.88 -2.22
CA LYS A 201 16.88 2.37 -0.87
C LYS A 201 15.85 1.24 -0.86
N LYS A 202 15.33 0.85 -2.03
CA LYS A 202 14.33 -0.21 -2.21
C LYS A 202 13.01 0.06 -1.46
N GLU A 203 12.58 1.31 -1.45
CA GLU A 203 11.38 1.73 -0.73
C GLU A 203 10.08 1.51 -1.53
N GLY A 204 8.97 1.49 -0.79
CA GLY A 204 7.63 1.73 -1.31
C GLY A 204 6.83 0.49 -1.68
N LYS A 205 7.39 -0.72 -1.57
CA LYS A 205 6.65 -1.95 -1.87
C LYS A 205 5.46 -2.18 -0.94
N GLY A 206 4.47 -2.89 -1.47
CA GLY A 206 3.23 -3.19 -0.78
C GLY A 206 2.25 -2.02 -0.79
N ARG A 207 1.25 -2.10 0.09
CA ARG A 207 0.19 -1.10 0.23
C ARG A 207 0.54 -0.09 1.32
N HIS A 208 0.25 1.17 1.01
CA HIS A 208 0.49 2.33 1.88
C HIS A 208 -0.71 3.27 1.80
N VAL A 209 -0.89 4.04 2.87
CA VAL A 209 -1.92 5.08 2.98
C VAL A 209 -1.30 6.31 3.61
N ILE A 210 -1.75 7.49 3.18
CA ILE A 210 -1.46 8.77 3.84
C ILE A 210 -2.79 9.43 4.19
N GLU A 211 -2.90 9.90 5.42
CA GLU A 211 -4.01 10.74 5.88
C GLU A 211 -3.53 12.14 6.23
N PHE A 212 -4.43 13.12 6.15
CA PHE A 212 -4.20 14.51 6.51
C PHE A 212 -5.17 14.91 7.61
N GLY A 213 -4.70 14.80 8.85
CA GLY A 213 -5.48 15.00 10.07
C GLY A 213 -5.81 13.70 10.79
N GLN A 214 -5.47 13.65 12.08
CA GLN A 214 -5.63 12.48 12.94
C GLN A 214 -6.78 12.67 13.92
N SER A 215 -7.47 11.59 14.26
CA SER A 215 -8.49 11.53 15.31
C SER A 215 -7.94 12.00 16.66
N SER A 216 -8.84 12.43 17.55
CA SER A 216 -8.48 12.82 18.93
C SER A 216 -7.89 11.68 19.76
N THR A 217 -8.11 10.43 19.35
CA THR A 217 -7.59 9.22 20.00
C THR A 217 -6.34 8.65 19.34
N SER A 218 -5.87 9.27 18.26
CA SER A 218 -4.68 8.79 17.56
C SER A 218 -3.46 8.76 18.49
N GLN A 219 -2.64 7.73 18.33
CA GLN A 219 -1.35 7.59 19.03
C GLN A 219 -0.16 8.02 18.16
N ASN A 220 -0.43 8.36 16.90
CA ASN A 220 0.56 8.77 15.89
C ASN A 220 0.16 10.14 15.33
N GLY A 221 1.09 10.84 14.66
CA GLY A 221 0.80 12.14 14.05
C GLY A 221 0.38 13.22 15.06
N THR A 222 -0.59 14.05 14.68
CA THR A 222 -1.10 15.19 15.49
C THR A 222 -2.56 14.95 15.90
N PRO A 223 -2.84 14.39 17.09
CA PRO A 223 -4.21 14.02 17.48
C PRO A 223 -5.18 15.20 17.51
N GLY A 224 -6.43 14.94 17.13
CA GLY A 224 -7.54 15.90 17.17
C GLY A 224 -7.53 16.93 16.04
N THR A 225 -6.90 16.59 14.92
CA THR A 225 -6.79 17.45 13.73
C THR A 225 -7.57 16.91 12.53
N ASP A 226 -8.40 15.87 12.73
CA ASP A 226 -9.20 15.21 11.69
C ASP A 226 -10.10 16.17 10.90
N ALA A 227 -10.58 17.24 11.54
CA ALA A 227 -11.44 18.27 10.93
C ALA A 227 -10.73 19.60 10.64
N GLU A 228 -9.41 19.69 10.81
CA GLU A 228 -8.66 20.97 10.78
C GLU A 228 -7.41 20.93 9.88
N SER A 229 -7.26 19.87 9.06
CA SER A 229 -6.01 19.60 8.34
C SER A 229 -6.06 19.87 6.85
N VAL A 230 -7.26 20.00 6.27
CA VAL A 230 -7.44 20.38 4.86
C VAL A 230 -8.28 21.65 4.80
N LYS A 231 -7.69 22.76 4.36
CA LYS A 231 -8.30 24.08 4.43
C LYS A 231 -8.45 24.69 3.05
N LEU A 232 -9.68 25.09 2.70
CA LEU A 232 -9.97 25.98 1.59
C LEU A 232 -9.73 27.43 2.01
N THR A 233 -9.04 28.20 1.18
CA THR A 233 -8.96 29.65 1.28
C THR A 233 -9.43 30.29 -0.01
N ILE A 234 -10.42 31.20 0.09
CA ILE A 234 -10.95 31.99 -1.02
C ILE A 234 -10.52 33.45 -0.80
N PRO A 235 -9.77 34.08 -1.72
CA PRO A 235 -9.35 35.46 -1.59
C PRO A 235 -10.53 36.43 -1.49
N ALA A 236 -10.37 37.54 -0.75
CA ALA A 236 -11.44 38.54 -0.54
C ALA A 236 -12.06 39.04 -1.85
N ALA A 237 -11.24 39.27 -2.88
CA ALA A 237 -11.70 39.73 -4.19
C ALA A 237 -12.66 38.74 -4.88
N THR A 238 -12.49 37.45 -4.63
CA THR A 238 -13.36 36.38 -5.13
C THR A 238 -14.55 36.20 -4.21
N ALA A 239 -14.32 36.17 -2.88
CA ALA A 239 -15.34 35.98 -1.87
C ALA A 239 -16.46 37.03 -1.91
N SER A 240 -16.14 38.28 -2.27
CA SER A 240 -17.12 39.36 -2.36
C SER A 240 -18.01 39.28 -3.61
N ASN A 241 -17.65 38.45 -4.58
CA ASN A 241 -18.30 38.36 -5.90
C ASN A 241 -18.84 36.97 -6.21
N MET A 242 -18.85 36.03 -5.24
CA MET A 242 -19.33 34.67 -5.48
C MET A 242 -20.84 34.68 -5.81
N ALA A 243 -21.22 33.93 -6.84
CA ALA A 243 -22.62 33.60 -7.05
C ALA A 243 -23.05 32.53 -6.03
N VAL A 244 -24.31 32.58 -5.58
CA VAL A 244 -24.92 31.54 -4.73
C VAL A 244 -25.19 30.31 -5.58
N ALA A 245 -24.31 29.30 -5.48
CA ALA A 245 -24.37 28.06 -6.23
C ALA A 245 -23.44 27.00 -5.61
N ASP A 246 -23.56 25.75 -6.07
CA ASP A 246 -22.63 24.67 -5.71
C ASP A 246 -21.40 24.72 -6.62
N TYR A 247 -20.21 24.77 -6.03
CA TYR A 247 -18.93 24.79 -6.76
C TYR A 247 -18.18 23.49 -6.56
N THR A 248 -17.62 22.95 -7.64
CA THR A 248 -16.82 21.72 -7.59
C THR A 248 -15.43 21.98 -8.15
N ALA A 249 -14.41 21.52 -7.42
CA ALA A 249 -13.02 21.46 -7.84
C ALA A 249 -12.62 20.01 -8.17
N THR A 250 -11.48 19.83 -8.81
CA THR A 250 -10.89 18.49 -9.02
C THR A 250 -9.45 18.50 -8.55
N VAL A 251 -9.14 17.63 -7.59
CA VAL A 251 -7.78 17.31 -7.18
C VAL A 251 -7.40 15.98 -7.82
N THR A 252 -6.33 15.98 -8.62
CA THR A 252 -5.81 14.76 -9.25
C THR A 252 -4.60 14.26 -8.50
N TRP A 253 -4.70 13.00 -8.06
CA TRP A 253 -3.60 12.23 -7.50
C TRP A 253 -3.02 11.32 -8.57
N LYS A 254 -1.70 11.38 -8.74
CA LYS A 254 -0.98 10.60 -9.76
C LYS A 254 0.18 9.87 -9.13
N ILE A 255 0.35 8.60 -9.47
CA ILE A 255 1.54 7.81 -9.15
C ILE A 255 2.35 7.57 -10.42
N THR A 256 3.67 7.65 -10.34
CA THR A 256 4.59 7.40 -11.47
C THR A 256 5.79 6.63 -10.98
N ALA A 257 6.22 5.62 -11.73
CA ALA A 257 7.43 4.85 -11.41
C ALA A 257 8.66 5.77 -11.35
N ALA A 258 9.60 5.47 -10.45
CA ALA A 258 10.91 6.11 -10.49
C ALA A 258 11.64 5.74 -11.79
N GLU A 259 12.36 6.70 -12.35
CA GLU A 259 13.26 6.50 -13.50
C GLU A 259 14.57 5.82 -13.10
#